data_AF-A0A534LQ35-F1
#
_entry.id   AF-A0A534LQ35-F1
#
_cell.length_a   1.000
_cell.length_b   1.000
_cell.length_c   1.000
_cell.angle_alpha   90.00
_cell.angle_beta   90.00
_cell.angle_gamma   90.00
#
_symmetry.space_group_name_H-M   'P 1'
#
loop_
_entity.id
_entity.type
_entity.pdbx_description
1 polymer ?
#
loop_
_entity_poly.entity_id
_entity_poly.type
_entity_poly.pdbx_seq_one_letter_code
_entity_poly.pdbx_strand_id
1 'polypeptide(L)'
;MPRTKDGEILAIADQLLGASRIRVMCADGKSRLGRIPGKLKKRMWIREGDLLVVKVWQFQDEKCDIKHRYMRTEAGYMSRRGLIPKSINVF
;
A
#
# COMPACT_ATOMS: atom_id res chain seq x y z
N MET A 1 -7.94 -3.98 -9.26
CA MET A 1 -8.45 -3.71 -7.90
C MET A 1 -7.85 -4.72 -6.94
N PRO A 2 -7.61 -4.34 -5.67
CA PRO A 2 -7.12 -5.25 -4.64
C PRO A 2 -8.09 -6.43 -4.46
N ARG A 3 -7.55 -7.63 -4.32
CA ARG A 3 -8.36 -8.82 -4.04
C ARG A 3 -8.55 -8.98 -2.54
N THR A 4 -9.66 -8.46 -2.01
CA THR A 4 -9.97 -8.54 -0.58
C THR A 4 -10.00 -10.00 -0.07
N LYS A 5 -10.39 -10.96 -0.92
CA LYS A 5 -10.38 -12.41 -0.60
C LYS A 5 -8.98 -12.98 -0.34
N ASP A 6 -7.93 -12.38 -0.90
CA ASP A 6 -6.54 -12.82 -0.75
C ASP A 6 -5.81 -12.12 0.42
N GLY A 7 -6.54 -11.31 1.20
CA GLY A 7 -5.96 -10.44 2.23
C GLY A 7 -5.24 -9.22 1.65
N GLU A 8 -5.58 -8.82 0.42
CA GLU A 8 -5.05 -7.60 -0.19
C GLU A 8 -5.87 -6.38 0.21
N ILE A 9 -5.17 -5.33 0.63
CA ILE A 9 -5.74 -4.10 1.16
C ILE A 9 -5.03 -2.91 0.48
N LEU A 10 -5.75 -1.81 0.28
CA LEU A 10 -5.13 -0.55 -0.14
C LEU A 10 -4.39 0.07 1.04
N ALA A 11 -3.24 0.66 0.77
CA ALA A 11 -2.49 1.40 1.76
C ALA A 11 -1.78 2.59 1.13
N ILE A 12 -1.42 3.59 1.94
CA ILE A 12 -0.54 4.67 1.53
C ILE A 12 0.83 4.46 2.17
N ALA A 13 1.87 4.74 1.39
CA ALA A 13 3.23 4.86 1.89
C ALA A 13 3.33 6.03 2.88
N ASP A 14 3.59 5.73 4.14
CA ASP A 14 3.74 6.73 5.20
C ASP A 14 5.22 7.14 5.30
N GLN A 15 6.09 6.20 5.70
CA GLN A 15 7.52 6.49 5.90
C GLN A 15 8.43 5.36 5.42
N LEU A 16 9.49 5.68 4.68
CA LEU A 16 10.53 4.74 4.28
C LEU A 16 11.47 4.43 5.46
N LEU A 17 11.51 3.17 5.92
CA LEU A 17 12.33 2.75 7.06
C LEU A 17 13.72 2.22 6.67
N GLY A 18 14.00 2.13 5.37
CA GLY A 18 15.23 1.51 4.87
C GLY A 18 15.19 -0.02 4.90
N ALA A 19 16.28 -0.69 4.50
CA ALA A 19 16.39 -2.16 4.44
C ALA A 19 15.22 -2.88 3.71
N SER A 20 14.65 -2.23 2.69
CA SER A 20 13.46 -2.71 1.94
C SER A 20 12.19 -2.84 2.81
N ARG A 21 12.10 -2.03 3.85
CA ARG A 21 10.93 -1.89 4.73
C ARG A 21 10.36 -0.49 4.63
N ILE A 22 9.05 -0.38 4.75
CA ILE A 22 8.31 0.87 4.68
C ILE A 22 7.10 0.78 5.61
N ARG A 23 6.81 1.85 6.34
CA ARG A 23 5.58 1.98 7.11
C ARG A 23 4.46 2.37 6.16
N VAL A 24 3.34 1.66 6.25
CA VAL A 24 2.16 1.91 5.42
C VAL A 24 0.93 2.12 6.29
N MET A 25 0.09 3.06 5.90
CA MET A 25 -1.23 3.27 6.49
C MET A 25 -2.25 2.49 5.66
N CYS A 26 -2.82 1.43 6.23
CA CYS A 26 -3.76 0.54 5.54
C CYS A 26 -5.21 1.02 5.67
N ALA A 27 -6.04 0.72 4.65
CA ALA A 27 -7.47 1.09 4.54
C ALA A 27 -8.34 0.76 5.76
N ASP A 28 -7.90 -0.19 6.58
CA ASP A 28 -8.51 -0.60 7.83
C ASP A 28 -8.20 0.35 9.01
N GLY A 29 -7.40 1.40 8.78
CA GLY A 29 -6.98 2.36 9.79
C GLY A 29 -5.74 1.95 10.58
N LYS A 30 -5.11 0.81 10.26
CA LYS A 30 -3.92 0.31 10.96
C LYS A 30 -2.65 0.69 10.23
N SER A 31 -1.62 1.05 10.99
CA SER A 31 -0.27 1.20 10.46
C SER A 31 0.45 -0.15 10.50
N ARG A 32 1.02 -0.58 9.36
CA ARG A 32 1.71 -1.87 9.23
C ARG A 32 3.10 -1.68 8.66
N LEU A 33 3.97 -2.66 8.91
CA LEU A 33 5.31 -2.69 8.36
C LEU A 33 5.32 -3.52 7.07
N GLY A 34 5.45 -2.80 5.96
CA GLY A 34 5.49 -3.36 4.61
C GLY A 34 6.89 -3.78 4.21
N ARG A 35 7.03 -5.02 3.73
CA ARG A 35 8.23 -5.50 3.03
C ARG A 35 8.10 -5.21 1.54
N ILE A 36 9.15 -4.68 0.94
CA ILE A 36 9.25 -4.43 -0.50
C ILE A 36 9.93 -5.65 -1.16
N PRO A 37 9.21 -6.46 -1.96
CA PRO A 37 9.84 -7.56 -2.69
C PRO A 37 10.88 -7.03 -3.67
N GLY A 38 12.00 -7.75 -3.83
CA GLY A 38 13.08 -7.32 -4.73
C GLY A 38 12.62 -7.11 -6.18
N LYS A 39 11.66 -7.90 -6.66
CA LYS A 39 11.02 -7.73 -7.97
C LYS A 39 10.32 -6.38 -8.11
N LEU A 40 9.68 -5.90 -7.05
CA LEU A 40 9.00 -4.60 -7.02
C LEU A 40 10.03 -3.46 -6.97
N LYS A 41 11.04 -3.59 -6.10
CA LYS A 41 12.14 -2.63 -5.97
C LYS A 41 12.88 -2.38 -7.29
N LYS A 42 13.09 -3.42 -8.09
CA LYS A 42 13.71 -3.32 -9.42
C LYS A 42 12.81 -2.63 -10.46
N ARG A 43 11.49 -2.76 -10.33
CA ARG A 43 10.52 -2.27 -11.33
C ARG A 43 10.11 -0.82 -11.07
N MET A 44 9.95 -0.43 -9.81
CA MET A 44 9.33 0.84 -9.43
C MET A 44 9.95 1.40 -8.15
N TRP A 45 10.11 2.72 -8.12
CA TRP A 45 10.56 3.47 -6.95
C TRP A 45 9.37 3.89 -6.12
N ILE A 46 9.29 3.46 -4.86
CA ILE A 46 8.20 3.86 -3.96
C ILE A 46 8.63 5.13 -3.22
N ARG A 47 7.75 6.12 -3.17
CA ARG A 47 7.90 7.35 -2.39
C ARG A 47 6.78 7.46 -1.36
N GLU A 48 6.99 8.33 -0.39
CA GLU A 48 5.97 8.69 0.60
C GLU A 48 4.76 9.33 -0.12
N GLY A 49 3.55 8.99 0.33
CA GLY A 49 2.30 9.41 -0.30
C GLY A 49 1.93 8.66 -1.60
N ASP A 50 2.63 7.58 -1.96
CA ASP A 50 2.19 6.70 -3.05
C ASP A 50 1.07 5.74 -2.59
N LEU A 51 0.13 5.46 -3.50
CA LEU A 51 -0.93 4.47 -3.26
C LEU A 51 -0.43 3.06 -3.59
N LEU A 52 -0.56 2.15 -2.63
CA LEU A 52 -0.03 0.80 -2.67
C LEU A 52 -1.14 -0.24 -2.49
N VAL A 53 -0.92 -1.41 -3.08
CA VAL A 53 -1.62 -2.66 -2.74
C VAL A 53 -0.70 -3.47 -1.86
N VAL A 54 -1.16 -3.79 -0.65
CA VAL A 54 -0.43 -4.58 0.33
C VAL A 54 -1.18 -5.87 0.63
N LYS A 55 -0.44 -6.95 0.84
CA LYS A 55 -0.98 -8.22 1.30
C LYS A 55 -0.59 -8.42 2.76
N VAL A 56 -1.58 -8.49 3.63
CA VAL A 56 -1.40 -8.73 5.06
C VAL A 56 -0.93 -10.16 5.29
N TRP A 57 -0.03 -10.36 6.25
CA TRP A 57 0.34 -11.70 6.70
C TRP A 57 -0.75 -12.28 7.61
N GLN A 58 -1.16 -13.52 7.35
CA GLN A 58 -2.22 -14.18 8.12
C GLN A 58 -1.82 -14.47 9.58
N PHE A 59 -0.53 -14.64 9.86
CA PHE A 59 0.00 -14.96 11.18
C PHE A 59 0.49 -13.74 11.97
N GLN A 60 0.70 -12.59 11.31
CA GLN A 60 1.17 -11.37 11.96
C GLN A 60 0.56 -10.14 11.30
N ASP A 61 -0.50 -9.61 11.92
CA ASP A 61 -1.26 -8.45 11.42
C ASP A 61 -0.39 -7.18 11.30
N GLU A 62 0.65 -7.04 12.11
CA GLU A 62 1.54 -5.87 12.05
C GLU A 62 2.40 -5.82 10.78
N LYS A 63 2.49 -6.90 10.02
CA LYS A 63 3.36 -7.02 8.84
C LYS A 63 2.56 -7.29 7.57
N CYS A 64 3.09 -6.78 6.47
CA CYS A 64 2.52 -6.98 5.15
C CYS A 64 3.61 -7.02 4.06
N ASP A 65 3.28 -7.58 2.90
CA ASP A 65 4.11 -7.52 1.71
C ASP A 65 3.49 -6.56 0.69
N ILE A 66 4.31 -5.72 0.07
CA ILE A 66 3.84 -4.80 -0.98
C ILE A 66 3.75 -5.56 -2.30
N LYS A 67 2.56 -5.59 -2.88
CA LYS A 67 2.28 -6.25 -4.16
C LYS A 67 2.42 -5.32 -5.35
N HIS A 68 1.89 -4.11 -5.23
CA HIS A 68 1.79 -3.18 -6.34
C HIS A 68 1.79 -1.72 -5.86
N ARG A 69 2.20 -0.81 -6.73
CA ARG A 69 2.14 0.64 -6.56
C ARG A 69 1.35 1.20 -7.73
N TYR A 70 0.29 1.94 -7.45
CA TYR A 70 -0.48 2.67 -8.45
C TYR A 70 0.26 3.95 -8.86
N MET A 71 0.13 4.33 -10.13
CA MET A 71 0.55 5.65 -10.59
C MET A 71 -0.35 6.74 -9.98
N ARG A 72 0.16 7.97 -9.88
CA ARG A 72 -0.60 9.13 -9.37
C ARG A 72 -1.92 9.34 -10.15
N THR A 73 -1.90 9.15 -11.46
CA THR A 73 -3.08 9.28 -12.32
C THR A 73 -4.13 8.21 -12.04
N GLU A 74 -3.71 6.97 -11.82
CA GLU A 74 -4.58 5.86 -11.43
C GLU A 74 -5.17 6.09 -10.03
N ALA A 75 -4.35 6.54 -9.08
CA ALA A 75 -4.79 6.88 -7.72
C ALA A 75 -5.84 8.01 -7.75
N GLY A 76 -5.61 9.08 -8.52
CA GLY A 76 -6.57 10.17 -8.68
C GLY A 76 -7.86 9.75 -9.40
N TYR A 77 -7.79 8.78 -10.32
CA TYR A 77 -9.00 8.17 -10.91
C TYR A 77 -9.80 7.37 -9.86
N MET A 78 -9.12 6.60 -9.01
CA MET A 78 -9.76 5.83 -7.93
C MET A 78 -10.35 6.73 -6.84
N SER A 79 -9.68 7.82 -6.47
CA SER A 79 -10.16 8.84 -5.53
C SER A 79 -11.47 9.46 -6.05
N ARG A 80 -11.49 9.94 -7.30
CA ARG A 80 -12.68 10.54 -7.94
C ARG A 80 -13.89 9.60 -8.01
N ARG A 81 -13.65 8.29 -8.10
CA ARG A 81 -14.72 7.27 -8.11
C ARG A 81 -15.15 6.81 -6.73
N GLY A 82 -14.57 7.34 -5.65
CA GLY A 82 -14.87 6.91 -4.29
C GLY A 82 -14.43 5.49 -3.96
N LEU A 83 -13.45 4.95 -4.71
CA LEU A 83 -12.93 3.59 -4.52
C LEU A 83 -11.86 3.51 -3.42
N ILE A 84 -11.35 4.66 -2.99
CA ILE A 84 -10.40 4.79 -1.88
C ILE A 84 -11.20 5.24 -0.65
N PRO A 85 -11.07 4.55 0.50
CA PRO A 85 -11.66 5.00 1.74
C PRO A 85 -11.21 6.42 2.10
N LYS A 86 -12.13 7.27 2.54
CA LYS A 86 -11.84 8.67 2.93
C LYS A 86 -10.79 8.78 4.03
N SER A 87 -10.66 7.74 4.87
CA SER A 87 -9.64 7.64 5.92
C SER A 87 -8.20 7.73 5.39
N ILE A 88 -7.98 7.41 4.12
CA ILE A 88 -6.65 7.34 3.49
C ILE A 88 -6.66 8.14 2.18
N ASN A 89 -7.67 8.99 1.98
CA ASN A 89 -7.71 9.76 0.76
C ASN A 89 -6.83 11.01 0.88
N VAL A 90 -5.62 10.93 0.32
CA VAL A 90 -4.65 12.04 0.24
C VAL A 90 -4.48 12.52 -1.21
N PHE A 91 -5.39 12.14 -2.12
CA PHE A 91 -5.31 12.37 -3.57
C PHE A 91 -6.51 13.11 -4.16
#